data_AF-A0AAN6JZ43-F1
#
_entry.id   AF-A0AAN6JZ43-F1
#
_cell.length_a   1.000
_cell.length_b   1.000
_cell.length_c   1.000
_cell.angle_alpha   90.00
_cell.angle_beta   90.00
_cell.angle_gamma   90.00
#
_symmetry.space_group_name_H-M   'P 1'
#
loop_
_entity.id
_entity.type
_entity.pdbx_description
1 polymer ?
#
loop_
_entity_poly.entity_id
_entity_poly.type
_entity_poly.pdbx_seq_one_letter_code
_entity_poly.pdbx_strand_id
1 'polypeptide(L)'
;MEPPIATERVFATTELLEHILSLPLEDLCRIQYDEDPRSVRTYANNDTLLHLLRCSEVNRTWSQCIRGSTHLQRALYLHPEQTLGRTWDLFVVTPNEDATPTSCPAPVLNPMIQTLFKTYHFRYWHLRPEVSGGRHCAYLIITRRDLPEIRTRSQTGQGRTISRMLLSQPPCTVLEARIWEDRDETRDYVGRTAVLKEPWISCEEGLTLGHVHEGVRRMFGEYPDVAAIKLMTV
;
A
#
# COMPACT_ATOMS: atom_id res chain seq x y z
N MET A 1 9.61 30.03 -34.41
CA MET A 1 9.57 29.26 -33.15
C MET A 1 10.99 29.01 -32.74
N GLU A 2 11.40 29.52 -31.59
CA GLU A 2 12.71 29.19 -31.03
C GLU A 2 12.75 27.69 -30.68
N PRO A 3 13.91 27.02 -30.88
CA PRO A 3 14.04 25.63 -30.49
C PRO A 3 13.89 25.49 -28.97
N PRO A 4 13.24 24.42 -28.48
CA PRO A 4 13.06 24.21 -27.06
C PRO A 4 14.42 24.16 -26.35
N ILE A 5 14.49 24.79 -25.18
CA ILE A 5 15.72 24.88 -24.38
C ILE A 5 16.12 23.45 -23.97
N ALA A 6 17.42 23.18 -23.81
CA ALA A 6 17.94 21.84 -23.51
C ALA A 6 17.19 21.13 -22.36
N THR A 7 16.82 21.86 -21.31
CA THR A 7 16.04 21.34 -20.18
C THR A 7 14.64 20.86 -20.58
N GLU A 8 13.95 21.59 -21.47
CA GLU A 8 12.63 21.19 -21.99
C GLU A 8 12.74 19.93 -22.83
N ARG A 9 13.82 19.80 -23.62
CA ARG A 9 14.11 18.59 -24.40
C ARG A 9 14.38 17.38 -23.51
N VAL A 10 15.06 17.58 -22.39
CA VAL A 10 15.31 16.52 -21.40
C VAL A 10 13.99 16.03 -20.80
N PHE A 11 13.12 16.93 -20.33
CA PHE A 11 11.82 16.54 -19.76
C PHE A 11 10.80 16.04 -20.79
N ALA A 12 11.00 16.31 -22.08
CA ALA A 12 10.20 15.76 -23.16
C ALA A 12 10.66 14.36 -23.60
N THR A 13 11.87 13.94 -23.24
CA THR A 13 12.42 12.62 -23.57
C THR A 13 12.08 11.65 -22.44
N THR A 14 11.25 10.65 -22.73
CA THR A 14 10.69 9.73 -21.72
C THR A 14 11.79 8.99 -20.95
N GLU A 15 12.84 8.54 -21.62
CA GLU A 15 13.93 7.75 -21.04
C GLU A 15 14.77 8.59 -20.06
N LEU A 16 15.04 9.85 -20.42
CA LEU A 16 15.76 10.79 -19.55
C LEU A 16 14.88 11.21 -18.36
N LEU A 17 13.60 11.43 -18.61
CA LEU A 17 12.63 11.74 -17.57
C LEU A 17 12.48 10.57 -16.58
N GLU A 18 12.43 9.33 -17.06
CA GLU A 18 12.37 8.14 -16.21
C GLU A 18 13.59 8.07 -15.28
N HIS A 19 14.79 8.29 -15.82
CA HIS A 19 16.02 8.35 -15.01
C HIS A 19 15.98 9.45 -13.95
N ILE A 20 15.48 10.64 -14.28
CA ILE A 20 15.35 11.72 -13.30
C ILE A 20 14.35 11.34 -12.20
N LEU A 21 13.23 10.73 -12.58
CA LEU A 21 12.18 10.31 -11.64
C LEU A 21 12.60 9.09 -10.79
N SER A 22 13.59 8.30 -11.22
CA SER A 22 14.12 7.19 -10.44
C SER A 22 15.18 7.60 -9.43
N LEU A 23 15.85 8.76 -9.59
CA LEU A 23 16.88 9.21 -8.65
C LEU A 23 16.43 9.23 -7.18
N PRO A 24 15.21 9.72 -6.84
CA PRO A 24 14.76 9.70 -5.44
C PRO A 24 14.61 8.28 -4.88
N LEU A 25 14.48 7.26 -5.73
CA LEU A 25 14.33 5.88 -5.30
C LEU A 25 15.63 5.26 -4.77
N GLU A 26 16.79 5.82 -5.12
CA GLU A 26 18.10 5.36 -4.65
C GLU A 26 18.28 5.57 -3.14
N ASP A 27 17.61 6.58 -2.58
CA ASP A 27 17.66 6.91 -1.16
C ASP A 27 16.66 6.10 -0.30
N LEU A 28 15.85 5.23 -0.93
CA LEU A 28 14.87 4.44 -0.20
C LEU A 28 15.54 3.39 0.68
N CYS A 29 15.26 3.46 1.97
CA CYS A 29 15.71 2.46 2.93
C CYS A 29 14.86 1.19 2.82
N ARG A 30 15.47 0.03 3.05
CA ARG A 30 14.69 -1.20 3.17
C ARG A 30 13.86 -1.18 4.47
N ILE A 31 12.53 -1.20 4.33
CA ILE A 31 11.61 -1.33 5.48
C ILE A 31 11.74 -2.74 6.03
N GLN A 32 12.02 -2.87 7.32
CA GLN A 32 12.08 -4.16 8.00
C GLN A 32 10.68 -4.64 8.37
N TYR A 33 10.48 -5.96 8.43
CA TYR A 33 9.15 -6.56 8.68
C TYR A 33 8.57 -6.22 10.06
N ASP A 34 9.44 -5.96 11.04
CA ASP A 34 9.12 -5.61 12.42
C ASP A 34 9.23 -4.10 12.70
N GLU A 35 9.47 -3.30 11.65
CA GLU A 35 9.64 -1.87 11.79
C GLU A 35 8.32 -1.19 12.17
N ASP A 36 8.37 -0.35 13.21
CA ASP A 36 7.20 0.48 13.58
C ASP A 36 6.80 1.29 12.34
N PRO A 37 5.54 1.25 11.90
CA PRO A 37 5.05 2.06 10.80
C PRO A 37 5.29 3.58 11.00
N ARG A 38 5.52 3.99 12.25
CA ARG A 38 5.84 5.36 12.65
C ARG A 38 7.35 5.61 12.78
N SER A 39 8.20 4.67 12.36
CA SER A 39 9.64 4.86 12.37
C SER A 39 10.06 6.01 11.45
N VAL A 40 11.18 6.66 11.78
CA VAL A 40 11.72 7.76 10.97
C VAL A 40 12.06 7.29 9.55
N ARG A 41 12.54 6.05 9.38
CA ARG A 41 12.86 5.48 8.06
C ARG A 41 11.59 5.26 7.22
N THR A 42 10.55 4.66 7.80
CA THR A 42 9.27 4.48 7.12
C THR A 42 8.66 5.82 6.69
N TYR A 43 8.72 6.84 7.55
CA TYR A 43 8.28 8.19 7.19
C TYR A 43 9.10 8.81 6.07
N ALA A 44 10.44 8.72 6.12
CA ALA A 44 11.31 9.27 5.08
C ALA A 44 11.04 8.63 3.70
N ASN A 45 10.94 7.29 3.65
CA ASN A 45 10.56 6.58 2.43
C ASN A 45 9.20 7.05 1.90
N ASN A 46 8.22 7.19 2.79
CA ASN A 46 6.88 7.63 2.42
C ASN A 46 6.87 9.03 1.84
N ASP A 47 7.64 9.96 2.39
CA ASP A 47 7.74 11.32 1.87
C ASP A 47 8.36 11.33 0.46
N THR A 48 9.41 10.53 0.24
CA THR A 48 10.03 10.34 -1.07
C THR A 48 9.05 9.76 -2.09
N LEU A 49 8.34 8.68 -1.74
CA LEU A 49 7.36 8.05 -2.63
C LEU A 49 6.15 8.97 -2.89
N LEU A 50 5.72 9.73 -1.89
CA LEU A 50 4.66 10.72 -2.04
C LEU A 50 5.08 11.88 -2.95
N HIS A 51 6.35 12.31 -2.87
CA HIS A 51 6.91 13.30 -3.79
C HIS A 51 6.89 12.78 -5.23
N LEU A 52 7.38 11.55 -5.45
CA LEU A 52 7.31 10.88 -6.76
C LEU A 52 5.86 10.76 -7.27
N LEU A 53 4.91 10.43 -6.39
CA LEU A 53 3.50 10.37 -6.76
C LEU A 53 2.96 11.73 -7.20
N ARG A 54 3.36 12.82 -6.53
CA ARG A 54 3.00 14.20 -6.91
C ARG A 54 3.61 14.63 -8.24
N CYS A 55 4.75 14.07 -8.64
CA CYS A 55 5.31 14.30 -9.98
C CYS A 55 4.33 13.90 -11.10
N SER A 56 3.38 12.97 -10.83
CA SER A 56 2.32 12.62 -11.79
C SER A 56 1.33 13.77 -12.08
N GLU A 57 1.32 14.83 -11.28
CA GLU A 57 0.43 15.98 -11.43
C GLU A 57 1.05 17.13 -12.23
N VAL A 58 2.36 17.05 -12.54
CA VAL A 58 3.10 18.12 -13.24
C VAL A 58 2.53 18.34 -14.66
N ASN A 59 2.47 17.27 -15.45
CA ASN A 59 1.88 17.28 -16.80
C ASN A 59 1.59 15.84 -17.28
N ARG A 60 1.01 15.73 -18.48
CA ARG A 60 0.66 14.43 -19.08
C ARG A 60 1.89 13.55 -19.36
N THR A 61 3.00 14.11 -19.82
CA THR A 61 4.25 13.38 -20.10
C THR A 61 4.80 12.72 -18.84
N TRP A 62 4.84 13.46 -17.73
CA TRP A 62 5.28 12.96 -16.43
C TRP A 62 4.35 11.88 -15.90
N SER A 63 3.03 12.09 -15.97
CA SER A 63 2.05 11.07 -15.61
C SER A 63 2.21 9.80 -16.44
N GLN A 64 2.45 9.91 -17.75
CA GLN A 64 2.62 8.79 -18.65
C GLN A 64 3.94 8.06 -18.41
N CYS A 65 5.03 8.78 -18.12
CA CYS A 65 6.32 8.20 -17.76
C CYS A 65 6.19 7.31 -16.51
N ILE A 66 5.59 7.83 -15.42
CA ILE A 66 5.37 7.07 -14.19
C ILE A 66 4.48 5.84 -14.43
N ARG A 67 3.43 5.97 -15.27
CA ARG A 67 2.52 4.87 -15.62
C ARG A 67 3.04 3.93 -16.71
N GLY A 68 4.17 4.25 -17.34
CA GLY A 68 4.81 3.42 -18.35
C GLY A 68 6.01 2.66 -17.80
N SER A 69 6.69 3.23 -16.80
CA SER A 69 7.84 2.61 -16.15
C SER A 69 7.41 1.56 -15.13
N THR A 70 7.76 0.30 -15.39
CA THR A 70 7.58 -0.79 -14.43
C THR A 70 8.36 -0.54 -13.14
N HIS A 71 9.54 0.07 -13.22
CA HIS A 71 10.36 0.36 -12.06
C HIS A 71 9.68 1.36 -11.12
N LEU A 72 9.22 2.50 -11.66
CA LEU A 72 8.48 3.51 -10.89
C LEU A 72 7.14 2.96 -10.37
N GLN A 73 6.45 2.13 -11.15
CA GLN A 73 5.19 1.51 -10.71
C GLN A 73 5.39 0.53 -9.56
N ARG A 74 6.45 -0.28 -9.59
CA ARG A 74 6.77 -1.19 -8.47
C ARG A 74 7.10 -0.42 -7.21
N ALA A 75 7.87 0.66 -7.33
CA ALA A 75 8.17 1.56 -6.21
C ALA A 75 6.90 2.11 -5.54
N LEU A 76 5.92 2.51 -6.35
CA LEU A 76 4.64 3.05 -5.89
C LEU A 76 3.58 1.98 -5.56
N TYR A 77 3.94 0.69 -5.65
CA TYR A 77 3.02 -0.45 -5.48
C TYR A 77 1.83 -0.40 -6.48
N LEU A 78 1.99 0.20 -7.66
CA LEU A 78 0.99 0.22 -8.72
C LEU A 78 1.02 -1.04 -9.60
N HIS A 79 2.15 -1.74 -9.62
CA HIS A 79 2.33 -2.99 -10.34
C HIS A 79 2.66 -4.10 -9.34
N PRO A 80 2.05 -5.30 -9.45
CA PRO A 80 2.35 -6.41 -8.55
C PRO A 80 3.79 -6.88 -8.72
N GLU A 81 4.43 -7.18 -7.60
CA GLU A 81 5.67 -7.93 -7.56
C GLU A 81 5.33 -9.32 -7.00
N GLN A 82 5.16 -10.29 -7.91
CA GLN A 82 4.72 -11.65 -7.56
C GLN A 82 5.85 -12.50 -6.95
N THR A 83 7.10 -12.08 -7.13
CA THR A 83 8.28 -12.80 -6.69
C THR A 83 9.05 -11.98 -5.66
N LEU A 84 9.13 -12.49 -4.44
CA LEU A 84 10.14 -12.12 -3.44
C LEU A 84 11.56 -12.59 -3.85
N GLY A 85 11.89 -12.42 -5.13
CA GLY A 85 13.22 -12.63 -5.67
C GLY A 85 14.02 -11.34 -5.84
N ARG A 86 13.40 -10.17 -5.60
CA ARG A 86 14.09 -8.87 -5.61
C ARG A 86 13.51 -7.98 -4.52
N THR A 87 14.12 -8.12 -3.35
CA THR A 87 14.52 -7.02 -2.51
C THR A 87 14.87 -5.76 -3.32
N TRP A 88 14.69 -4.61 -2.68
CA TRP A 88 15.33 -3.33 -3.02
C TRP A 88 16.87 -3.40 -2.90
N ASP A 89 17.48 -4.45 -3.44
CA ASP A 89 18.92 -4.63 -3.48
C ASP A 89 19.45 -3.83 -4.66
N LEU A 90 19.74 -2.55 -4.39
CA LEU A 90 20.97 -2.00 -4.92
C LEU A 90 22.13 -2.84 -4.35
N PHE A 91 22.83 -3.50 -5.28
CA PHE A 91 24.05 -4.30 -5.15
C PHE A 91 23.93 -5.81 -4.89
N VAL A 92 24.36 -6.53 -5.93
CA VAL A 92 24.66 -7.95 -6.03
C VAL A 92 25.49 -8.44 -4.83
N VAL A 93 24.96 -9.40 -4.08
CA VAL A 93 25.78 -10.43 -3.43
C VAL A 93 25.18 -11.78 -3.82
N THR A 94 25.98 -12.59 -4.51
CA THR A 94 25.65 -13.94 -4.95
C THR A 94 25.15 -14.82 -3.80
N PRO A 95 24.12 -15.65 -4.00
CA PRO A 95 23.60 -16.52 -2.96
C PRO A 95 24.54 -17.73 -2.78
N ASN A 96 24.93 -18.02 -1.54
CA ASN A 96 25.48 -19.32 -1.17
C ASN A 96 24.36 -20.38 -1.26
N GLU A 97 24.68 -21.55 -1.80
CA GLU A 97 23.75 -22.62 -2.19
C GLU A 97 23.10 -23.40 -1.01
N ASP A 98 23.25 -22.97 0.25
CA ASP A 98 22.80 -23.74 1.44
C ASP A 98 21.74 -23.03 2.31
N ALA A 99 20.92 -22.14 1.75
CA ALA A 99 19.84 -21.50 2.52
C ALA A 99 18.61 -22.43 2.63
N THR A 100 18.32 -22.88 3.85
CA THR A 100 17.06 -23.55 4.24
C THR A 100 15.83 -22.74 3.80
N PRO A 101 14.69 -23.38 3.48
CA PRO A 101 13.50 -22.71 2.98
C PRO A 101 12.99 -21.76 4.06
N THR A 102 13.30 -20.49 3.88
CA THR A 102 12.97 -19.42 4.81
C THR A 102 11.46 -19.21 4.73
N SER A 103 10.80 -19.18 5.90
CA SER A 103 9.42 -18.71 6.11
C SER A 103 9.02 -17.70 5.05
N CYS A 104 7.88 -17.93 4.36
CA CYS A 104 7.31 -16.95 3.43
C CYS A 104 7.31 -15.57 4.13
N PRO A 105 7.94 -14.55 3.53
CA PRO A 105 7.99 -13.23 4.12
C PRO A 105 6.59 -12.68 4.36
N ALA A 106 6.42 -12.04 5.51
CA ALA A 106 5.20 -11.36 5.87
C ALA A 106 4.79 -10.31 4.82
N PRO A 107 3.50 -10.15 4.50
CA PRO A 107 3.05 -9.08 3.63
C PRO A 107 3.35 -7.72 4.27
N VAL A 108 4.06 -6.86 3.53
CA VAL A 108 4.34 -5.47 3.89
C VAL A 108 3.21 -4.61 3.36
N LEU A 109 2.49 -3.91 4.24
CA LEU A 109 1.49 -2.93 3.82
C LEU A 109 2.18 -1.80 3.06
N ASN A 110 1.53 -1.31 2.02
CA ASN A 110 1.92 -0.10 1.31
C ASN A 110 2.08 1.06 2.31
N PRO A 111 3.31 1.53 2.53
CA PRO A 111 3.60 2.44 3.63
C PRO A 111 2.98 3.83 3.37
N MET A 112 2.73 4.20 2.10
CA MET A 112 2.06 5.45 1.75
C MET A 112 0.60 5.51 2.22
N ILE A 113 -0.05 4.36 2.44
CA ILE A 113 -1.42 4.33 2.96
C ILE A 113 -1.46 4.99 4.35
N GLN A 114 -0.46 4.74 5.19
CA GLN A 114 -0.43 5.25 6.56
C GLN A 114 -0.24 6.77 6.61
N THR A 115 0.51 7.35 5.68
CA THR A 115 0.73 8.81 5.62
C THR A 115 -0.41 9.54 4.92
N LEU A 116 -1.00 8.92 3.89
CA LEU A 116 -2.14 9.48 3.17
C LEU A 116 -3.44 9.44 3.99
N PHE A 117 -3.64 8.39 4.79
CA PHE A 117 -4.84 8.16 5.60
C PHE A 117 -4.47 8.07 7.08
N LYS A 118 -4.27 9.23 7.71
CA LYS A 118 -3.79 9.34 9.11
C LYS A 118 -4.68 8.67 10.15
N THR A 119 -5.94 8.48 9.82
CA THR A 119 -6.97 7.82 10.64
C THR A 119 -6.98 6.31 10.50
N TYR A 120 -6.21 5.75 9.55
CA TYR A 120 -6.08 4.32 9.38
C TYR A 120 -5.21 3.75 10.48
N HIS A 121 -5.77 2.83 11.25
CA HIS A 121 -4.99 2.11 12.24
C HIS A 121 -4.52 0.80 11.62
N PHE A 122 -3.25 0.80 11.20
CA PHE A 122 -2.56 -0.40 10.79
C PHE A 122 -1.77 -0.95 11.97
N ARG A 123 -2.01 -2.21 12.35
CA ARG A 123 -1.11 -2.92 13.25
C ARG A 123 -0.77 -4.29 12.66
N TYR A 124 0.51 -4.62 12.75
CA TYR A 124 1.02 -5.93 12.40
C TYR A 124 1.13 -6.75 13.69
N TRP A 125 0.55 -7.95 13.72
CA TRP A 125 0.55 -8.79 14.91
C TRP A 125 1.24 -10.14 14.63
N HIS A 126 2.36 -10.37 15.31
CA HIS A 126 2.91 -11.71 15.45
C HIS A 126 2.08 -12.45 16.49
N LEU A 127 1.01 -13.12 16.05
CA LEU A 127 0.50 -14.21 16.86
C LEU A 127 1.65 -15.21 16.98
N ARG A 128 1.88 -15.74 18.18
CA ARG A 128 2.86 -16.82 18.34
C ARG A 128 2.53 -17.91 17.31
N PRO A 129 3.52 -18.52 16.65
CA PRO A 129 3.27 -19.52 15.60
C PRO A 129 2.28 -20.60 16.03
N GLU A 130 2.28 -20.96 17.32
CA GLU A 130 1.35 -21.92 17.93
C GLU A 130 -0.13 -21.47 17.93
N VAL A 131 -0.38 -20.16 17.93
CA VAL A 131 -1.73 -19.55 18.05
C VAL A 131 -2.30 -19.15 16.68
N SER A 132 -1.45 -18.75 15.72
CA SER A 132 -1.88 -18.46 14.34
C SER A 132 -1.72 -19.62 13.36
N GLY A 133 -1.22 -20.77 13.82
CA GLY A 133 -0.83 -21.86 12.93
C GLY A 133 0.26 -21.41 11.93
N GLY A 134 1.17 -20.53 12.37
CA GLY A 134 2.26 -20.00 11.56
C GLY A 134 1.88 -18.87 10.58
N ARG A 135 0.66 -18.32 10.65
CA ARG A 135 0.22 -17.25 9.76
C ARG A 135 0.58 -15.86 10.28
N HIS A 136 1.09 -15.02 9.40
CA HIS A 136 1.26 -13.58 9.61
C HIS A 136 -0.11 -12.89 9.50
N CYS A 137 -0.50 -12.08 10.51
CA CYS A 137 -1.75 -11.34 10.48
C CYS A 137 -1.48 -9.83 10.55
N ALA A 138 -1.86 -9.14 9.47
CA ALA A 138 -1.93 -7.70 9.45
C ALA A 138 -3.39 -7.28 9.50
N TYR A 139 -3.71 -6.24 10.27
CA TYR A 139 -5.04 -5.65 10.23
C TYR A 139 -5.03 -4.15 9.97
N LEU A 140 -6.04 -3.72 9.24
CA LEU A 140 -6.31 -2.34 8.87
C LEU A 140 -7.70 -1.95 9.37
N ILE A 141 -7.79 -0.94 10.24
CA ILE A 141 -9.07 -0.39 10.70
C ILE A 141 -9.36 0.87 9.91
N ILE A 142 -10.52 0.89 9.26
CA ILE A 142 -11.05 2.04 8.52
C ILE A 142 -12.27 2.57 9.25
N THR A 143 -12.30 3.87 9.51
CA THR A 143 -13.42 4.52 10.20
C THR A 143 -14.37 5.16 9.19
N ARG A 144 -15.67 5.24 9.50
CA ARG A 144 -16.66 5.81 8.56
C ARG A 144 -16.33 7.24 8.12
N ARG A 145 -15.73 8.03 9.00
CA ARG A 145 -15.30 9.42 8.73
C ARG A 145 -14.26 9.53 7.61
N ASP A 146 -13.60 8.43 7.24
CA ASP A 146 -12.56 8.41 6.20
C ASP A 146 -13.15 8.33 4.78
N LEU A 147 -14.39 7.83 4.64
CA LEU A 147 -15.05 7.61 3.35
C LEU A 147 -15.23 8.87 2.48
N PRO A 148 -15.64 10.04 3.03
CA PRO A 148 -15.83 11.23 2.23
C PRO A 148 -14.52 11.75 1.61
N GLU A 149 -13.41 11.74 2.36
CA GLU A 149 -12.10 12.17 1.84
C GLU A 149 -11.61 11.30 0.69
N ILE A 150 -11.92 10.00 0.74
CA ILE A 150 -11.54 9.02 -0.29
C ILE A 150 -12.25 9.30 -1.62
N ARG A 151 -13.56 9.56 -1.58
CA ARG A 151 -14.35 9.90 -2.78
C ARG A 151 -13.87 11.17 -3.46
N THR A 152 -13.52 12.18 -2.68
CA THR A 152 -13.01 13.45 -3.20
C THR A 152 -11.63 13.24 -3.85
N ARG A 153 -10.76 12.45 -3.21
CA ARG A 153 -9.43 12.15 -3.75
C ARG A 153 -9.54 11.38 -5.06
N SER A 154 -10.33 10.31 -5.14
CA SER A 154 -10.41 9.41 -6.31
C SER A 154 -10.86 10.07 -7.62
N GLN A 155 -11.44 11.27 -7.58
CA GLN A 155 -11.86 12.02 -8.77
C GLN A 155 -10.69 12.72 -9.48
N THR A 156 -9.60 13.00 -8.78
CA THR A 156 -8.41 13.69 -9.31
C THR A 156 -7.45 12.73 -10.03
N GLY A 157 -6.52 13.26 -10.83
CA GLY A 157 -5.49 12.46 -11.49
C GLY A 157 -4.66 11.64 -10.49
N GLN A 158 -4.22 12.28 -9.41
CA GLN A 158 -3.51 11.64 -8.31
C GLN A 158 -4.38 10.61 -7.59
N GLY A 159 -5.63 10.91 -7.26
CA GLY A 159 -6.45 9.92 -6.56
C GLY A 159 -6.87 8.71 -7.39
N ARG A 160 -6.93 8.84 -8.73
CA ARG A 160 -7.02 7.66 -9.62
C ARG A 160 -5.77 6.78 -9.50
N THR A 161 -4.59 7.39 -9.37
CA THR A 161 -3.34 6.66 -9.15
C THR A 161 -3.34 6.01 -7.75
N ILE A 162 -3.74 6.75 -6.69
CA ILE A 162 -3.87 6.22 -5.32
C ILE A 162 -4.83 5.03 -5.27
N SER A 163 -5.97 5.10 -5.97
CA SER A 163 -6.95 4.01 -6.00
C SER A 163 -6.40 2.73 -6.63
N ARG A 164 -5.37 2.81 -7.46
CA ARG A 164 -4.72 1.66 -8.13
C ARG A 164 -3.54 1.10 -7.33
N MET A 165 -3.13 1.75 -6.25
CA MET A 165 -2.04 1.26 -5.43
C MET A 165 -2.45 -0.03 -4.74
N LEU A 166 -1.63 -1.07 -4.86
CA LEU A 166 -1.77 -2.31 -4.12
C LEU A 166 -1.68 -2.04 -2.63
N LEU A 167 -2.47 -2.81 -1.88
CA LEU A 167 -2.53 -2.73 -0.44
C LEU A 167 -1.24 -3.21 0.21
N SER A 168 -0.64 -4.28 -0.31
CA SER A 168 0.55 -4.91 0.27
C SER A 168 1.46 -5.52 -0.81
N GLN A 169 2.69 -5.83 -0.41
CA GLN A 169 3.62 -6.70 -1.14
C GLN A 169 4.07 -7.88 -0.25
N PRO A 170 3.97 -9.14 -0.71
CA PRO A 170 3.32 -9.56 -1.95
C PRO A 170 1.82 -9.16 -2.01
N PRO A 171 1.21 -9.10 -3.21
CA PRO A 171 -0.18 -8.67 -3.35
C PRO A 171 -1.13 -9.54 -2.54
N CYS A 172 -1.84 -8.93 -1.58
CA CYS A 172 -2.90 -9.59 -0.84
C CYS A 172 -4.13 -9.72 -1.74
N THR A 173 -4.65 -10.94 -1.92
CA THR A 173 -5.79 -11.19 -2.82
C THR A 173 -7.13 -11.22 -2.09
N VAL A 174 -7.13 -11.43 -0.77
CA VAL A 174 -8.35 -11.54 0.05
C VAL A 174 -8.16 -10.90 1.43
N LEU A 175 -9.16 -10.12 1.85
CA LEU A 175 -9.31 -9.64 3.22
C LEU A 175 -10.62 -10.11 3.83
N GLU A 176 -10.56 -10.46 5.12
CA GLU A 176 -11.73 -10.65 5.97
C GLU A 176 -12.06 -9.35 6.72
N ALA A 177 -13.30 -8.88 6.61
CA ALA A 177 -13.83 -7.71 7.27
C ALA A 177 -14.66 -8.11 8.49
N ARG A 178 -14.48 -7.38 9.58
CA ARG A 178 -15.25 -7.51 10.82
C ARG A 178 -15.64 -6.12 11.32
N ILE A 179 -16.83 -6.02 11.92
CA ILE A 179 -17.25 -4.79 12.60
C ILE A 179 -16.31 -4.53 13.77
N TRP A 180 -15.88 -3.28 13.93
CA TRP A 180 -14.98 -2.84 15.00
C TRP A 180 -15.66 -1.75 15.85
N GLU A 181 -15.67 -1.91 17.16
CA GLU A 181 -16.18 -0.93 18.11
C GLU A 181 -15.03 -0.40 18.99
N ASP A 182 -14.85 0.92 19.02
CA ASP A 182 -13.70 1.61 19.66
C ASP A 182 -13.63 1.41 21.19
N ARG A 183 -14.68 0.84 21.80
CA ARG A 183 -14.71 0.49 23.24
C ARG A 183 -13.86 -0.73 23.60
N ASP A 184 -13.28 -1.42 22.60
CA ASP A 184 -12.65 -2.73 22.71
C ASP A 184 -11.13 -2.75 22.93
N GLU A 185 -10.44 -1.61 23.05
CA GLU A 185 -8.95 -1.61 23.08
C GLU A 185 -8.32 -2.30 24.30
N THR A 186 -9.07 -2.61 25.37
CA THR A 186 -8.44 -3.07 26.64
C THR A 186 -8.47 -4.57 26.90
N ARG A 187 -9.24 -5.39 26.19
CA ARG A 187 -9.28 -6.85 26.44
C ARG A 187 -9.79 -7.58 25.21
N ASP A 188 -9.12 -8.66 24.82
CA ASP A 188 -9.68 -9.71 23.96
C ASP A 188 -11.03 -10.15 24.55
N TYR A 189 -12.13 -9.56 24.08
CA TYR A 189 -13.47 -9.91 24.50
C TYR A 189 -14.27 -10.51 23.36
N VAL A 190 -14.58 -11.79 23.56
CA VAL A 190 -15.66 -12.52 22.94
C VAL A 190 -16.97 -11.86 23.36
N GLY A 191 -17.54 -10.99 22.51
CA GLY A 191 -18.77 -10.27 22.87
C GLY A 191 -19.37 -9.44 21.75
N ARG A 192 -20.16 -10.10 20.89
CA ARG A 192 -21.03 -9.53 19.83
C ARG A 192 -20.36 -8.64 18.78
N THR A 193 -19.45 -9.23 18.01
CA THR A 193 -19.26 -8.78 16.63
C THR A 193 -20.53 -9.15 15.86
N ALA A 194 -21.35 -8.16 15.47
CA ALA A 194 -22.37 -8.40 14.46
C ALA A 194 -21.66 -8.91 13.19
N VAL A 195 -22.14 -10.01 12.62
CA VAL A 195 -21.50 -10.64 11.48
C VAL A 195 -21.91 -9.87 10.22
N LEU A 196 -20.92 -9.41 9.44
CA LEU A 196 -21.17 -8.86 8.11
C LEU A 196 -21.71 -9.98 7.22
N LYS A 197 -22.77 -9.71 6.46
CA LYS A 197 -23.35 -10.70 5.52
C LYS A 197 -22.34 -11.18 4.48
N GLU A 198 -21.54 -10.24 3.95
CA GLU A 198 -20.44 -10.50 3.02
C GLU A 198 -19.14 -9.93 3.60
N PRO A 199 -18.40 -10.70 4.42
CA PRO A 199 -17.21 -10.21 5.10
C PRO A 199 -15.96 -10.25 4.23
N TRP A 200 -16.04 -10.57 2.94
CA TRP A 200 -14.84 -10.81 2.11
C TRP A 200 -14.67 -9.73 1.05
N ILE A 201 -13.45 -9.20 0.93
CA ILE A 201 -13.02 -8.37 -0.19
C ILE A 201 -11.95 -9.15 -0.95
N SER A 202 -12.19 -9.48 -2.22
CA SER A 202 -11.28 -10.31 -3.00
C SER A 202 -10.95 -9.71 -4.38
N CYS A 203 -9.73 -9.95 -4.83
CA CYS A 203 -9.25 -9.64 -6.19
C CYS A 203 -8.05 -10.56 -6.52
N GLU A 204 -8.14 -11.30 -7.62
CA GLU A 204 -7.11 -12.28 -8.02
C GLU A 204 -5.76 -11.64 -8.34
N GLU A 205 -5.76 -10.44 -8.94
CA GLU A 205 -4.55 -9.70 -9.29
C GLU A 205 -3.89 -8.97 -8.10
N GLY A 206 -4.59 -8.93 -6.96
CA GLY A 206 -4.20 -8.19 -5.77
C GLY A 206 -5.17 -7.07 -5.43
N LEU A 207 -5.44 -6.92 -4.14
CA LEU A 207 -6.28 -5.87 -3.61
C LEU A 207 -5.58 -4.53 -3.72
N THR A 208 -6.24 -3.61 -4.41
CA THR A 208 -5.85 -2.21 -4.43
C THR A 208 -6.57 -1.48 -3.31
N LEU A 209 -6.06 -0.32 -2.96
CA LEU A 209 -6.74 0.60 -2.07
C LEU A 209 -8.15 0.94 -2.55
N GLY A 210 -8.37 1.04 -3.87
CA GLY A 210 -9.69 1.21 -4.47
C GLY A 210 -10.64 0.04 -4.18
N HIS A 211 -10.15 -1.21 -4.31
CA HIS A 211 -10.94 -2.41 -3.97
C HIS A 211 -11.35 -2.42 -2.49
N VAL A 212 -10.40 -2.13 -1.60
CA VAL A 212 -10.62 -2.06 -0.16
C VAL A 212 -11.68 -1.01 0.17
N HIS A 213 -11.54 0.20 -0.38
CA HIS A 213 -12.45 1.29 -0.11
C HIS A 213 -13.87 1.03 -0.62
N GLU A 214 -14.01 0.45 -1.81
CA GLU A 214 -15.33 0.13 -2.36
C GLU A 214 -16.04 -0.95 -1.54
N GLY A 215 -15.31 -1.99 -1.11
CA GLY A 215 -15.85 -3.02 -0.22
C GLY A 215 -16.31 -2.44 1.12
N VAL A 216 -15.45 -1.67 1.79
CA VAL A 216 -15.77 -1.01 3.07
C VAL A 216 -16.91 -0.02 2.93
N ARG A 217 -16.98 0.73 1.83
CA ARG A 217 -18.09 1.64 1.53
C ARG A 217 -19.42 0.91 1.44
N ARG A 218 -19.47 -0.26 0.78
CA ARG A 218 -20.67 -1.09 0.70
C ARG A 218 -21.11 -1.55 2.08
N MET A 219 -20.17 -2.07 2.88
CA MET A 219 -20.43 -2.52 4.25
C MET A 219 -20.98 -1.38 5.13
N PHE A 220 -20.39 -0.18 5.08
CA PHE A 220 -20.94 0.98 5.78
C PHE A 220 -22.31 1.42 5.26
N GLY A 221 -22.65 1.17 4.00
CA GLY A 221 -23.98 1.43 3.47
C GLY A 221 -25.03 0.45 4.01
N GLU A 222 -24.66 -0.82 4.17
CA GLU A 222 -25.52 -1.86 4.72
C GLU A 222 -25.71 -1.75 6.24
N TYR A 223 -24.69 -1.27 6.95
CA TYR A 223 -24.67 -1.17 8.40
C TYR A 223 -24.50 0.30 8.86
N PRO A 224 -25.56 1.13 8.81
CA PRO A 224 -25.51 2.58 9.05
C PRO A 224 -25.07 2.98 10.46
N ASP A 225 -25.09 2.07 11.43
CA ASP A 225 -24.68 2.36 12.82
C ASP A 225 -23.21 2.01 13.11
N VAL A 226 -22.52 1.34 12.18
CA VAL A 226 -21.13 0.88 12.39
C VAL A 226 -20.14 2.02 12.20
N ALA A 227 -19.34 2.31 13.23
CA ALA A 227 -18.35 3.39 13.20
C ALA A 227 -17.03 2.99 12.50
N ALA A 228 -16.64 1.72 12.57
CA ALA A 228 -15.38 1.23 12.03
C ALA A 228 -15.45 -0.22 11.55
N ILE A 229 -14.61 -0.55 10.57
CA ILE A 229 -14.45 -1.89 10.01
C ILE A 229 -12.98 -2.28 10.13
N LYS A 230 -12.72 -3.43 10.74
CA LYS A 230 -11.41 -4.07 10.82
C LYS A 230 -11.25 -5.06 9.68
N LEU A 231 -10.23 -4.88 8.87
CA LEU A 231 -9.85 -5.76 7.77
C LEU A 231 -8.64 -6.59 8.20
N MET A 232 -8.62 -7.88 7.92
CA MET A 232 -7.56 -8.81 8.28
C MET A 232 -7.11 -9.61 7.07
N THR A 233 -5.81 -9.83 6.94
CA THR A 233 -5.23 -10.74 5.93
C THR A 233 -5.57 -12.19 6.25
N VAL A 234 -5.81 -13.01 5.21
CA VAL A 234 -6.29 -14.41 5.31
C VAL A 234 -5.20 -15.42 4.98
#